data_AF-A0A970JCB9-F1
#
_entry.id   AF-A0A970JCB9-F1
#
_cell.length_a   1.000
_cell.length_b   1.000
_cell.length_c   1.000
_cell.angle_alpha   90.00
_cell.angle_beta   90.00
_cell.angle_gamma   90.00
#
_symmetry.space_group_name_H-M   'P 1'
#
loop_
_entity.id
_entity.type
_entity.pdbx_description
1 polymer ?
#
loop_
_entity_poly.entity_id
_entity_poly.type
_entity_poly.pdbx_seq_one_letter_code
_entity_poly.pdbx_strand_id
1 'polypeptide(L)'
;MSCSNQIPEIFGCNVFNDEVMRQRLPKEIYKSLKKTIDFGLPLDPHTADVIATVMKDWAIEHGATHFTHWFQPMTGITAEKHDSFISPAPGGRVLLDFSGKELIKGEPDASSFPSGGLRVTFEARGYTSWDPSSYTFIKDKTLYIP
;
A
#
# COMPACT_ATOMS: atom_id res chain seq x y z
N MET A 1 7.75 9.14 19.03
CA MET A 1 6.88 10.33 19.10
C MET A 1 5.78 10.05 20.11
N SER A 2 5.61 10.89 21.12
CA SER A 2 4.48 10.78 22.06
C SER A 2 3.27 11.40 21.38
N CYS A 3 2.26 10.60 21.05
CA CYS A 3 0.96 11.16 20.69
C CYS A 3 0.43 11.93 21.91
N SER A 4 -0.16 13.10 21.67
CA SER A 4 -0.87 13.88 22.68
C SER A 4 -1.98 13.06 23.34
N ASN A 5 -2.42 13.43 24.55
CA ASN A 5 -3.52 12.77 25.25
C ASN A 5 -4.92 13.33 24.86
N GLN A 6 -4.99 14.24 23.88
CA GLN A 6 -6.27 14.79 23.42
C GLN A 6 -6.83 13.99 22.25
N ILE A 7 -8.07 13.51 22.36
CA ILE A 7 -8.74 12.69 21.33
C ILE A 7 -8.65 13.30 19.92
N PRO A 8 -8.87 14.62 19.71
CA PRO A 8 -8.74 15.22 18.38
C PRO A 8 -7.34 15.12 17.77
N GLU A 9 -6.30 15.07 18.61
CA GLU A 9 -4.90 15.00 18.18
C GLU A 9 -4.42 13.55 17.97
N ILE A 10 -5.09 12.58 18.57
CA ILE A 10 -4.82 11.14 18.40
C ILE A 10 -5.63 10.57 17.22
N PHE A 11 -6.84 11.07 17.00
CA PHE A 11 -7.73 10.52 15.99
C PHE A 11 -7.13 10.71 14.59
N GLY A 12 -6.94 9.60 13.87
CA GLY A 12 -6.41 9.62 12.50
C GLY A 12 -4.90 9.88 12.40
N CYS A 13 -4.16 9.95 13.52
CA CYS A 13 -2.72 10.25 13.50
C CYS A 13 -1.89 9.20 12.75
N ASN A 14 -2.35 7.95 12.72
CA ASN A 14 -1.74 6.83 12.01
C ASN A 14 -2.46 6.50 10.70
N VAL A 15 -3.13 7.47 10.08
CA VAL A 15 -3.87 7.28 8.82
C VAL A 15 -3.29 8.21 7.75
N PHE A 16 -2.96 7.66 6.58
CA PHE A 16 -2.54 8.42 5.42
C PHE A 16 -3.76 9.02 4.72
N ASN A 17 -4.40 9.98 5.41
CA ASN A 17 -5.68 10.58 5.03
C ASN A 17 -5.52 11.71 3.99
N ASP A 18 -6.64 12.31 3.57
CA ASP A 18 -6.68 13.43 2.61
C ASP A 18 -5.78 14.61 3.01
N GLU A 19 -5.71 14.94 4.30
CA GLU A 19 -4.87 16.04 4.78
C GLU A 19 -3.38 15.70 4.63
N VAL A 20 -2.97 14.51 5.07
CA VAL A 20 -1.59 14.03 4.91
C VAL A 20 -1.21 13.96 3.43
N MET A 21 -2.10 13.41 2.60
CA MET A 21 -1.91 13.31 1.15
C MET A 21 -1.74 14.70 0.52
N ARG A 22 -2.57 15.66 0.88
CA ARG A 22 -2.51 17.04 0.37
C ARG A 22 -1.26 17.79 0.80
N GLN A 23 -0.74 17.51 2.00
CA GLN A 23 0.48 18.13 2.52
C GLN A 23 1.75 17.52 1.91
N ARG A 24 1.77 16.21 1.66
CA ARG A 24 2.97 15.48 1.25
C ARG A 24 3.09 15.22 -0.25
N LEU A 25 1.98 15.04 -0.95
CA LEU A 25 2.01 14.76 -2.38
C LEU A 25 2.23 16.04 -3.19
N PRO A 26 2.98 15.97 -4.31
CA PRO A 26 3.01 17.06 -5.28
C PRO A 26 1.59 17.41 -5.76
N LYS A 27 1.34 18.70 -6.00
CA LYS A 27 0.00 19.23 -6.34
C LYS A 27 -0.68 18.47 -7.50
N GLU A 28 0.08 18.13 -8.54
CA GLU A 28 -0.47 17.43 -9.71
C GLU A 28 -0.77 15.95 -9.42
N ILE A 29 0.04 15.30 -8.59
CA ILE A 29 -0.19 13.92 -8.13
C ILE A 29 -1.44 13.84 -7.26
N TYR A 30 -1.58 14.77 -6.31
CA TYR A 30 -2.78 14.87 -5.47
C TYR A 30 -4.05 15.08 -6.30
N LYS A 31 -4.03 15.99 -7.28
CA LYS A 31 -5.17 16.18 -8.19
C LYS A 31 -5.49 14.94 -9.02
N SER A 32 -4.46 14.24 -9.52
CA SER A 32 -4.61 12.99 -10.26
C SER A 32 -5.32 11.94 -9.40
N LEU A 33 -4.83 11.76 -8.15
CA LEU A 33 -5.42 10.86 -7.18
C LEU A 33 -6.89 11.20 -6.85
N LYS A 34 -7.21 12.48 -6.64
CA LYS A 34 -8.61 12.89 -6.40
C LYS A 34 -9.52 12.55 -7.57
N LYS A 35 -9.07 12.74 -8.83
CA LYS A 35 -9.84 12.31 -10.00
C LYS A 35 -10.03 10.79 -10.02
N THR A 36 -9.00 10.01 -9.68
CA THR A 36 -9.12 8.56 -9.54
C THR A 36 -10.20 8.18 -8.53
N ILE A 37 -10.24 8.83 -7.37
CA ILE A 37 -11.25 8.59 -6.33
C ILE A 37 -12.65 9.03 -6.79
N ASP A 38 -12.78 10.25 -7.30
CA ASP A 38 -14.08 10.87 -7.62
C ASP A 38 -14.76 10.22 -8.82
N PHE A 39 -13.98 9.73 -9.80
CA PHE A 39 -14.49 9.17 -11.05
C PHE A 39 -14.29 7.65 -11.18
N GLY A 40 -13.70 6.99 -10.17
CA GLY A 40 -13.41 5.55 -10.21
C GLY A 40 -12.44 5.16 -11.33
N LEU A 41 -11.49 6.04 -11.67
CA LEU A 41 -10.54 5.82 -12.76
C LEU A 41 -9.36 4.95 -12.28
N PRO A 42 -8.72 4.17 -13.16
CA PRO A 42 -7.47 3.49 -12.82
C PRO A 42 -6.40 4.48 -12.33
N LEU A 43 -5.61 4.07 -11.34
CA LEU A 43 -4.46 4.85 -10.88
C LEU A 43 -3.35 4.78 -11.94
N ASP A 44 -2.92 5.93 -12.44
CA ASP A 44 -1.84 6.03 -13.41
C ASP A 44 -0.51 5.50 -12.81
N PRO A 45 0.28 4.69 -13.55
CA PRO A 45 1.50 4.07 -13.01
C PRO A 45 2.53 5.08 -12.48
N HIS A 46 2.71 6.21 -13.16
CA HIS A 46 3.63 7.25 -12.70
C HIS A 46 3.13 7.90 -11.40
N THR A 47 1.84 8.17 -11.33
CA THR A 47 1.16 8.65 -10.13
C THR A 47 1.32 7.66 -8.98
N ALA A 48 1.17 6.36 -9.24
CA ALA A 48 1.32 5.29 -8.27
C ALA A 48 2.75 5.21 -7.70
N ASP A 49 3.79 5.31 -8.53
CA ASP A 49 5.19 5.28 -8.07
C ASP A 49 5.51 6.45 -7.13
N VAL A 50 5.01 7.64 -7.44
CA VAL A 50 5.19 8.81 -6.57
C VAL A 50 4.44 8.64 -5.25
N ILE A 51 3.19 8.17 -5.30
CA ILE A 51 2.41 7.90 -4.08
C ILE A 51 3.09 6.83 -3.23
N ALA A 52 3.57 5.73 -3.83
CA ALA A 52 4.25 4.67 -3.11
C ALA A 52 5.47 5.19 -2.37
N THR A 53 6.29 6.01 -3.03
CA THR A 53 7.46 6.63 -2.41
C THR A 53 7.07 7.46 -1.18
N VAL A 54 6.11 8.38 -1.33
CA VAL A 54 5.66 9.25 -0.25
C VAL A 54 4.99 8.46 0.89
N MET A 55 4.22 7.44 0.54
CA MET A 55 3.52 6.56 1.49
C MET A 55 4.51 5.72 2.30
N LYS A 56 5.56 5.18 1.67
CA LYS A 56 6.65 4.47 2.35
C LYS A 56 7.36 5.40 3.33
N ASP A 57 7.76 6.59 2.88
CA ASP A 57 8.51 7.53 3.72
C ASP A 57 7.67 7.95 4.93
N TRP A 58 6.39 8.26 4.71
CA TRP A 58 5.44 8.51 5.80
C TRP A 58 5.34 7.32 6.76
N ALA A 59 5.24 6.09 6.25
CA ALA A 59 5.13 4.90 7.09
C ALA A 59 6.37 4.66 7.95
N ILE A 60 7.57 4.85 7.38
CA ILE A 60 8.85 4.71 8.08
C ILE A 60 8.99 5.79 9.16
N GLU A 61 8.60 7.03 8.89
CA GLU A 61 8.60 8.11 9.90
C GLU A 61 7.73 7.78 11.11
N HIS A 62 6.65 7.01 10.90
CA HIS A 62 5.76 6.52 11.96
C HIS A 62 6.22 5.18 12.56
N GLY A 63 7.41 4.68 12.17
CA GLY A 63 8.02 3.49 12.74
C GLY A 63 7.58 2.16 12.13
N ALA A 64 6.89 2.19 10.98
CA ALA A 64 6.55 0.97 10.25
C ALA A 64 7.79 0.31 9.65
N THR A 65 7.82 -1.03 9.70
CA THR A 65 8.90 -1.87 9.15
C THR A 65 8.39 -2.84 8.08
N HIS A 66 7.08 -3.03 8.01
CA HIS A 66 6.40 -3.92 7.08
C HIS A 66 5.24 -3.20 6.40
N PHE A 67 4.73 -3.76 5.33
CA PHE A 67 3.43 -3.42 4.76
C PHE A 67 2.61 -4.69 4.52
N THR A 68 1.31 -4.54 4.35
CA THR A 68 0.42 -5.65 4.01
C THR A 68 -0.73 -5.14 3.17
N HIS A 69 -1.13 -5.92 2.17
CA HIS A 69 -2.44 -5.76 1.55
C HIS A 69 -3.49 -6.38 2.45
N TRP A 70 -4.42 -5.55 2.90
CA TRP A 70 -5.46 -5.91 3.84
C TRP A 70 -6.79 -6.04 3.12
N PHE A 71 -7.38 -7.23 3.12
CA PHE A 71 -8.69 -7.43 2.50
C PHE A 71 -9.54 -8.42 3.30
N GLN A 72 -10.86 -8.26 3.19
CA GLN A 72 -11.82 -9.13 3.85
C GLN A 72 -12.45 -10.10 2.85
N PRO A 73 -12.00 -11.37 2.80
CA PRO A 73 -12.63 -12.37 1.93
C PRO A 73 -14.05 -12.73 2.41
N MET A 74 -14.87 -13.22 1.48
CA MET A 74 -16.26 -13.64 1.72
C MET A 74 -16.41 -14.78 2.75
N THR A 75 -15.31 -15.36 3.21
CA THR A 75 -15.26 -16.37 4.29
C THR A 75 -15.44 -15.77 5.68
N GLY A 76 -15.47 -14.44 5.82
CA GLY A 76 -15.74 -13.75 7.10
C GLY A 76 -14.53 -13.65 8.04
N ILE A 77 -13.35 -14.07 7.59
CA ILE A 77 -12.08 -13.97 8.34
C ILE A 77 -11.13 -13.08 7.53
N THR A 78 -10.60 -12.03 8.14
CA THR A 78 -9.62 -11.14 7.51
C THR A 78 -8.37 -11.90 7.06
N ALA A 79 -7.92 -11.63 5.83
CA ALA A 79 -6.66 -12.15 5.32
C ALA A 79 -5.63 -11.02 5.28
N GLU A 80 -4.47 -11.27 5.88
CA GLU A 80 -3.34 -10.34 5.92
C GLU A 80 -2.09 -11.11 5.50
N LYS A 81 -1.31 -10.53 4.59
CA LYS A 81 0.02 -11.05 4.23
C LYS A 81 1.04 -9.95 4.50
N HIS A 82 1.84 -10.12 5.53
CA HIS A 82 2.87 -9.15 5.88
C HIS A 82 4.08 -9.33 4.96
N ASP A 83 4.34 -8.33 4.14
CA ASP A 83 5.56 -8.20 3.36
C ASP A 83 6.46 -7.14 4.03
N SER A 84 7.76 -7.34 3.94
CA SER A 84 8.72 -6.45 4.59
C SER A 84 9.09 -5.31 3.66
N PHE A 85 9.23 -4.09 4.18
CA PHE A 85 9.88 -3.03 3.41
C PHE A 85 11.36 -3.35 3.15
N ILE A 86 11.97 -4.26 3.92
CA ILE A 86 13.40 -4.53 3.86
C ILE A 86 13.73 -5.76 3.01
N SER A 87 14.60 -5.56 2.02
CA SER A 87 15.22 -6.62 1.23
C SER A 87 16.74 -6.65 1.48
N PRO A 88 17.34 -7.82 1.78
CA PRO A 88 18.78 -7.93 2.00
C PRO A 88 19.55 -7.66 0.71
N ALA A 89 20.57 -6.81 0.79
CA ALA A 89 21.44 -6.45 -0.34
C ALA A 89 22.90 -6.86 -0.09
N PRO A 90 23.70 -7.05 -1.16
CA PRO A 90 25.10 -7.40 -1.04
C PRO A 90 25.88 -6.41 -0.14
N GLY A 91 26.70 -6.97 0.75
CA GLY A 91 27.52 -6.21 1.70
C GLY A 91 26.83 -5.83 3.02
N GLY A 92 25.80 -6.58 3.44
CA GLY A 92 25.12 -6.34 4.73
C GLY A 92 24.24 -5.09 4.75
N ARG A 93 23.89 -4.57 3.56
CA ARG A 93 23.00 -3.42 3.39
C ARG A 93 21.57 -3.89 3.26
N VAL A 94 20.64 -2.98 3.51
CA VAL A 94 19.21 -3.22 3.37
C VAL A 94 18.66 -2.24 2.32
N LEU A 95 17.88 -2.75 1.39
CA LEU A 95 17.11 -1.94 0.44
C LEU A 95 15.67 -1.83 0.92
N LEU A 96 15.14 -0.60 0.91
CA LEU A 96 13.75 -0.34 1.27
C LEU A 96 12.89 -0.36 0.02
N ASP A 97 12.22 -1.49 -0.22
CA ASP A 97 11.44 -1.75 -1.43
C ASP A 97 9.95 -1.55 -1.18
N PHE A 98 9.38 -0.60 -1.93
CA PHE A 98 7.95 -0.32 -2.05
C PHE A 98 7.79 0.61 -3.23
N SER A 99 6.99 0.20 -4.22
CA SER A 99 6.84 0.90 -5.49
C SER A 99 5.38 0.93 -5.91
N GLY A 100 5.06 1.68 -6.97
CA GLY A 100 3.70 1.80 -7.48
C GLY A 100 3.08 0.45 -7.88
N LYS A 101 3.91 -0.58 -8.15
CA LYS A 101 3.47 -1.96 -8.42
C LYS A 101 2.69 -2.59 -7.26
N GLU A 102 2.95 -2.15 -6.03
CA GLU A 102 2.19 -2.60 -4.85
C GLU A 102 0.85 -1.86 -4.73
N LEU A 103 0.63 -0.78 -5.47
CA LEU A 103 -0.61 0.01 -5.42
C LEU A 103 -1.53 -0.27 -6.62
N ILE A 104 -0.97 -0.65 -7.76
CA ILE A 104 -1.73 -0.96 -8.97
C ILE A 104 -1.84 -2.46 -9.19
N LYS A 105 -2.90 -2.88 -9.88
CA LYS A 105 -3.01 -4.28 -10.32
C LYS A 105 -1.88 -4.58 -11.31
N GLY A 106 -0.99 -5.50 -10.94
CA GLY A 106 0.02 -6.02 -11.86
C GLY A 106 -0.64 -6.63 -13.11
N GLU A 107 0.01 -6.50 -14.27
CA GLU A 107 -0.42 -7.27 -15.43
C GLU A 107 -0.40 -8.77 -15.04
N PRO A 108 -1.46 -9.54 -15.34
CA PRO A 108 -1.38 -10.99 -15.18
C PRO A 108 -0.28 -11.47 -16.12
N ASP A 109 0.87 -11.85 -15.57
CA ASP A 109 1.93 -12.48 -16.36
C ASP A 109 1.30 -13.66 -17.08
N ALA A 110 1.18 -13.52 -18.40
CA ALA A 110 0.58 -14.51 -19.27
C ALA A 110 1.52 -15.70 -19.51
N SER A 111 2.21 -16.17 -18.48
CA SER A 111 2.88 -17.48 -18.50
C SER A 111 1.84 -18.57 -18.22
N SER A 112 0.93 -18.71 -19.19
CA SER A 112 0.08 -19.88 -19.35
C SER A 112 0.99 -21.05 -19.72
N PHE A 113 1.54 -21.75 -18.72
CA PHE A 113 2.11 -23.06 -18.99
C PHE A 113 0.98 -23.99 -19.47
N PRO A 114 1.15 -24.67 -20.62
CA PRO A 114 0.17 -25.58 -21.16
C PRO A 114 0.30 -26.93 -20.45
N SER A 115 -0.27 -27.06 -19.26
CA SER A 115 -0.59 -28.39 -18.69
C SER A 115 -1.45 -28.22 -17.43
N GLY A 116 -2.62 -28.85 -17.45
CA GLY A 116 -3.57 -28.87 -16.33
C GLY A 116 -3.04 -29.62 -15.12
N GLY A 117 -2.27 -28.92 -14.28
CA GLY A 117 -1.95 -29.32 -12.92
C GLY A 117 -2.64 -28.38 -11.94
N LEU A 118 -3.37 -28.95 -10.97
CA LEU A 118 -4.10 -28.28 -9.90
C LEU A 118 -3.38 -27.03 -9.39
N ARG A 119 -4.02 -25.86 -9.59
CA ARG A 119 -3.52 -24.58 -9.09
C ARG A 119 -3.52 -24.61 -7.55
N VAL A 120 -2.33 -24.71 -6.98
CA VAL A 120 -2.11 -24.36 -5.58
C VAL A 120 -2.37 -22.86 -5.47
N THR A 121 -3.31 -22.46 -4.63
CA THR A 121 -3.77 -21.07 -4.40
C THR A 121 -2.73 -20.16 -3.71
N PHE A 122 -1.44 -20.43 -3.88
CA PHE A 122 -0.33 -19.70 -3.26
C PHE A 122 0.18 -18.53 -4.12
N GLU A 123 -0.32 -18.37 -5.35
CA GLU A 123 0.05 -17.29 -6.28
C GLU A 123 -1.08 -16.27 -6.49
N ALA A 124 -1.76 -15.89 -5.42
CA ALA A 124 -2.70 -14.75 -5.43
C ALA A 124 -1.98 -13.38 -5.45
N ARG A 125 -0.71 -13.31 -5.89
CA ARG A 125 0.04 -12.05 -6.07
C ARG A 125 -0.57 -11.14 -7.16
N GLY A 126 -1.49 -11.64 -7.99
CA GLY A 126 -2.06 -10.92 -9.13
C GLY A 126 -3.35 -10.13 -8.89
N TYR A 127 -3.85 -10.02 -7.66
CA TYR A 127 -5.22 -9.49 -7.43
C TYR A 127 -5.36 -8.41 -6.34
N THR A 128 -4.30 -8.03 -5.65
CA THR A 128 -4.36 -6.97 -4.62
C THR A 128 -3.87 -5.66 -5.22
N SER A 129 -4.81 -4.76 -5.53
CA SER A 129 -4.55 -3.36 -5.84
C SER A 129 -5.07 -2.51 -4.69
N TRP A 130 -4.41 -1.40 -4.39
CA TRP A 130 -4.91 -0.45 -3.40
C TRP A 130 -6.23 0.16 -3.90
N ASP A 131 -7.26 0.20 -3.04
CA ASP A 131 -8.45 1.01 -3.26
C ASP A 131 -8.23 2.44 -2.71
N PRO A 132 -8.04 3.46 -3.56
CA PRO A 132 -7.74 4.81 -3.10
C PRO A 132 -8.90 5.51 -2.36
N SER A 133 -10.11 4.94 -2.40
CA SER A 133 -11.23 5.41 -1.59
C SER A 133 -11.10 5.01 -0.11
N SER A 134 -10.25 4.02 0.17
CA SER A 134 -9.93 3.52 1.50
C SER A 134 -8.51 3.92 1.90
N TYR A 135 -8.37 4.74 2.94
CA TYR A 135 -7.06 5.25 3.36
C TYR A 135 -6.19 4.14 3.92
N THR A 136 -4.90 4.19 3.58
CA THR A 136 -3.89 3.35 4.22
C THR A 136 -3.65 3.82 5.65
N PHE A 137 -3.31 2.90 6.53
CA PHE A 137 -3.11 3.20 7.94
C PHE A 137 -2.02 2.34 8.53
N ILE A 138 -1.47 2.78 9.65
CA ILE A 138 -0.46 2.03 10.39
C ILE A 138 -1.10 1.44 11.62
N LYS A 139 -0.84 0.15 11.81
CA LYS A 139 -1.13 -0.57 13.05
C LYS A 139 0.13 -1.32 13.46
N ASP A 140 0.50 -1.15 14.72
CA ASP A 140 1.75 -1.63 15.29
C ASP A 140 2.99 -1.13 14.52
N LYS A 141 3.58 -1.96 13.65
CA LYS A 141 4.73 -1.62 12.80
C LYS A 141 4.48 -1.99 11.34
N THR A 142 3.22 -2.04 10.93
CA THR A 142 2.84 -2.44 9.58
C THR A 142 1.95 -1.37 8.95
N LEU A 143 2.27 -0.98 7.72
CA LEU A 143 1.39 -0.20 6.84
C LEU A 143 0.35 -1.13 6.21
N TYR A 144 -0.93 -0.87 6.45
CA TYR A 144 -2.04 -1.61 5.87
C TYR A 144 -2.54 -0.88 4.63
N ILE A 145 -2.63 -1.62 3.53
CA ILE A 145 -3.03 -1.14 2.21
C ILE A 145 -4.36 -1.85 1.86
N PRO A 146 -5.51 -1.16 1.99
CA PRO A 146 -6.82 -1.74 1.69
C PRO A 146 -7.00 -2.11 0.21
#